data_AF-A0A942L887-F1
#
_entry.id   AF-A0A942L887-F1
#
_cell.length_a   1.000
_cell.length_b   1.000
_cell.length_c   1.000
_cell.angle_alpha   90.00
_cell.angle_beta   90.00
_cell.angle_gamma   90.00
#
_symmetry.space_group_name_H-M   'P 1'
#
loop_
_entity.id
_entity.type
_entity.pdbx_description
1 polymer ?
#
loop_
_entity_poly.entity_id
_entity_poly.type
_entity_poly.pdbx_seq_one_letter_code
_entity_poly.pdbx_strand_id
1 'polypeptide(L)'
;MIRPTTRELLYGALLTAISLLIPLAFRGFLQIVIPPFSATLGSHVAVMLAMFVSPSVAAAVGIGSTLGFLITLTPVIAARASIHIVFGVLGALLYQRGAKPWQVFAVTAPVHALGEALVVIPFGYTLQAALVLVGVGTLLHHVVDAVIALSLYHSLRRAGVSLSARHAPR
;
A
#
# COMPACT_ATOMS: atom_id res chain seq x y z
N MET A 1 17.87 7.86 14.94
CA MET A 1 17.17 6.59 14.68
C MET A 1 16.05 6.45 15.70
N ILE A 2 14.78 6.57 15.29
CA ILE A 2 13.64 6.40 16.21
C ILE A 2 13.46 4.90 16.43
N ARG A 3 13.52 4.44 17.68
CA ARG A 3 13.30 3.03 18.02
C ARG A 3 11.80 2.72 17.94
N PRO A 4 11.37 1.67 17.22
CA PRO A 4 9.96 1.31 17.18
C PRO A 4 9.49 0.85 18.56
N THR A 5 8.28 1.26 18.92
CA THR A 5 7.58 0.78 20.12
C THR A 5 7.16 -0.68 19.95
N THR A 6 6.93 -1.41 21.05
CA THR A 6 6.40 -2.78 21.00
C THR A 6 5.12 -2.89 20.17
N ARG A 7 4.26 -1.88 20.25
CA ARG A 7 3.02 -1.81 19.48
C ARG A 7 3.26 -1.67 17.98
N GLU A 8 4.22 -0.83 17.58
CA GLU A 8 4.61 -0.70 16.18
C GLU A 8 5.25 -1.99 15.65
N LEU A 9 6.02 -2.69 16.48
CA LEU A 9 6.56 -4.01 16.11
C LEU A 9 5.44 -5.03 15.89
N LEU A 10 4.44 -5.09 16.78
CA LEU A 10 3.31 -6.02 16.65
C LEU A 10 2.45 -5.71 15.43
N TYR A 11 2.03 -4.46 15.22
CA TYR A 11 1.26 -4.09 14.03
C TYR A 11 2.09 -4.22 12.76
N GLY A 12 3.37 -3.85 12.81
CA GLY A 12 4.30 -4.00 11.70
C GLY A 12 4.41 -5.46 11.28
N ALA A 13 4.66 -6.38 12.21
CA ALA A 13 4.73 -7.81 11.92
C ALA A 13 3.41 -8.35 11.35
N LEU A 14 2.28 -8.05 12.00
CA LEU A 14 0.97 -8.53 11.56
C LEU A 14 0.59 -8.01 10.17
N LEU A 15 0.68 -6.70 9.94
CA LEU A 15 0.31 -6.09 8.66
C LEU A 15 1.29 -6.51 7.55
N THR A 16 2.57 -6.70 7.86
CA THR A 16 3.56 -7.18 6.87
C THR A 16 3.24 -8.62 6.49
N ALA A 17 2.91 -9.48 7.45
CA ALA A 17 2.49 -10.85 7.19
C ALA A 17 1.22 -10.89 6.31
N ILE A 18 0.21 -10.07 6.62
CA ILE A 18 -1.00 -9.96 5.79
C ILE A 18 -0.65 -9.47 4.38
N SER A 19 0.20 -8.44 4.26
CA SER A 19 0.58 -7.88 2.97
C SER A 19 1.35 -8.85 2.08
N LEU A 20 2.16 -9.73 2.68
CA LEU A 20 2.84 -10.82 1.98
C LEU A 20 1.87 -11.96 1.62
N LEU A 21 0.92 -12.26 2.51
CA LEU A 21 -0.04 -13.35 2.35
C LEU A 21 -1.07 -13.05 1.25
N ILE A 22 -1.56 -11.82 1.12
CA ILE A 22 -2.59 -11.46 0.13
C ILE A 22 -2.21 -11.91 -1.30
N PRO A 23 -1.06 -11.53 -1.87
CA PRO A 23 -0.71 -11.96 -3.22
C PRO A 23 -0.50 -13.48 -3.34
N LEU A 24 -0.15 -14.19 -2.25
CA LEU A 24 -0.05 -15.66 -2.24
C LEU A 24 -1.44 -16.32 -2.24
N ALA A 25 -2.34 -15.85 -1.39
CA ALA A 25 -3.65 -16.45 -1.18
C ALA A 25 -4.67 -16.06 -2.26
N PHE A 26 -4.57 -14.83 -2.80
CA PHE A 26 -5.56 -14.30 -3.74
C PHE A 26 -5.16 -14.50 -5.21
N ARG A 27 -3.95 -15.01 -5.46
CA ARG A 27 -3.47 -15.33 -6.81
C ARG A 27 -4.46 -16.22 -7.55
N GLY A 28 -4.86 -15.81 -8.76
CA GLY A 28 -5.77 -16.56 -9.61
C GLY A 28 -7.25 -16.56 -9.21
N PHE A 29 -7.62 -15.94 -8.07
CA PHE A 29 -9.00 -15.83 -7.62
C PHE A 29 -9.49 -14.38 -7.56
N LEU A 30 -8.88 -13.55 -6.72
CA LEU A 30 -9.20 -12.11 -6.59
C LEU A 30 -8.16 -11.25 -7.30
N GLN A 31 -7.63 -11.76 -8.40
CA GLN A 31 -6.51 -11.15 -9.10
C GLN A 31 -6.78 -11.06 -10.60
N ILE A 32 -6.52 -9.90 -11.17
CA ILE A 32 -6.49 -9.64 -12.61
C ILE A 32 -5.04 -9.38 -13.01
N VAL A 33 -4.58 -10.02 -14.09
CA VAL A 33 -3.23 -9.83 -14.63
C VAL A 33 -3.30 -9.55 -16.12
N ILE A 34 -2.91 -8.33 -16.52
CA ILE A 34 -2.82 -7.86 -17.91
C ILE A 34 -1.48 -7.13 -18.03
N PRO A 35 -0.38 -7.82 -18.36
CA PRO A 35 0.97 -7.23 -18.26
C PRO A 35 1.10 -5.89 -19.00
N PRO A 36 1.78 -4.89 -18.40
CA PRO A 36 2.48 -4.92 -17.10
C PRO A 36 1.58 -4.65 -15.89
N PHE A 37 0.28 -4.48 -16.11
CA PHE A 37 -0.69 -4.25 -15.07
C PHE A 37 -1.13 -5.55 -14.37
N SER A 38 -1.42 -5.41 -13.10
CA SER A 38 -2.04 -6.41 -12.27
C SER A 38 -2.74 -5.71 -11.11
N ALA A 39 -3.84 -6.31 -10.68
CA ALA A 39 -4.68 -5.84 -9.59
C ALA A 39 -5.09 -7.05 -8.76
N THR A 40 -4.67 -7.10 -7.49
CA THR A 40 -5.13 -8.10 -6.52
C THR A 40 -6.01 -7.38 -5.50
N LEU A 41 -7.28 -7.74 -5.40
CA LEU A 41 -8.23 -7.05 -4.50
C LEU A 41 -7.68 -7.03 -3.06
N GLY A 42 -7.63 -5.85 -2.44
CA GLY A 42 -7.17 -5.68 -1.08
C GLY A 42 -5.64 -5.60 -0.91
N SER A 43 -4.84 -5.72 -1.97
CA SER A 43 -3.37 -5.74 -1.84
C SER A 43 -2.79 -4.47 -1.21
N HIS A 44 -3.46 -3.32 -1.36
CA HIS A 44 -3.01 -2.07 -0.72
C HIS A 44 -3.58 -1.88 0.69
N VAL A 45 -4.56 -2.67 1.10
CA VAL A 45 -5.28 -2.45 2.39
C VAL A 45 -4.31 -2.54 3.57
N ALA A 46 -3.40 -3.50 3.58
CA ALA A 46 -2.42 -3.63 4.64
C ALA A 46 -1.50 -2.40 4.74
N VAL A 47 -0.97 -1.92 3.61
CA VAL A 47 -0.08 -0.73 3.60
C VAL A 47 -0.86 0.55 3.92
N MET A 48 -2.11 0.66 3.47
CA MET A 48 -3.00 1.78 3.79
C MET A 48 -3.34 1.86 5.28
N LEU A 49 -3.60 0.73 5.94
CA LEU A 49 -3.78 0.69 7.39
C LEU A 49 -2.47 0.99 8.13
N ALA A 50 -1.33 0.53 7.60
CA ALA A 50 0.00 0.78 8.15
C ALA A 50 0.38 2.27 8.17
N MET A 51 -0.14 3.08 7.22
CA MET A 51 0.02 4.53 7.23
C MET A 51 -0.47 5.16 8.54
N PHE A 52 -1.48 4.58 9.18
CA PHE A 52 -2.04 5.11 10.42
C PHE A 52 -1.27 4.69 11.66
N VAL A 53 -0.27 3.81 11.51
CA VAL A 53 0.62 3.34 12.58
C VAL A 53 1.86 4.23 12.64
N SER A 54 2.76 4.12 11.66
CA SER A 54 3.96 4.97 11.53
C SER A 54 4.67 4.78 10.18
N PRO A 55 5.57 5.70 9.78
CA PRO A 55 6.33 5.59 8.53
C PRO A 55 7.19 4.32 8.44
N SER A 56 7.81 3.88 9.53
CA SER A 56 8.62 2.65 9.54
C SER A 56 7.76 1.40 9.35
N VAL A 57 6.57 1.37 9.95
CA VAL A 57 5.61 0.28 9.75
C VAL A 57 5.07 0.28 8.32
N ALA A 58 4.70 1.44 7.77
CA ALA A 58 4.27 1.54 6.38
C ALA A 58 5.35 1.07 5.38
N ALA A 59 6.62 1.42 5.63
CA ALA A 59 7.74 0.94 4.84
C ALA A 59 7.90 -0.58 4.91
N ALA A 60 7.87 -1.16 6.12
CA ALA A 60 7.99 -2.61 6.31
C ALA A 60 6.87 -3.38 5.58
N VAL A 61 5.64 -2.87 5.66
CA VAL A 61 4.48 -3.48 4.97
C VAL A 61 4.61 -3.34 3.45
N GLY A 62 5.06 -2.20 2.94
CA GLY A 62 5.36 -2.01 1.51
C GLY A 62 6.44 -2.97 1.00
N ILE A 63 7.48 -3.23 1.80
CA ILE A 63 8.51 -4.25 1.50
C ILE A 63 7.87 -5.65 1.47
N GLY A 64 7.03 -5.98 2.46
CA GLY A 64 6.29 -7.24 2.50
C GLY A 64 5.43 -7.45 1.25
N SER A 65 4.72 -6.41 0.82
CA SER A 65 3.96 -6.43 -0.44
C SER A 65 4.85 -6.69 -1.65
N THR A 66 5.98 -6.00 -1.73
CA THR A 66 6.95 -6.13 -2.84
C THR A 66 7.46 -7.57 -2.94
N LEU A 67 7.85 -8.16 -1.80
CA LEU A 67 8.31 -9.55 -1.72
C LEU A 67 7.20 -10.53 -2.08
N GLY A 68 5.97 -10.31 -1.59
CA GLY A 68 4.82 -11.15 -1.93
C GLY A 68 4.55 -11.18 -3.45
N PHE A 69 4.61 -10.03 -4.11
CA PHE A 69 4.46 -9.95 -5.57
C PHE A 69 5.67 -10.50 -6.35
N LEU A 70 6.88 -10.37 -5.81
CA LEU A 70 8.08 -10.98 -6.39
C LEU A 70 8.00 -12.50 -6.41
N ILE A 71 7.49 -13.11 -5.33
CA ILE A 71 7.34 -14.56 -5.21
C ILE A 71 6.22 -15.09 -6.13
N THR A 72 5.17 -14.29 -6.34
CA THR A 72 3.93 -14.77 -6.98
C THR A 72 3.80 -14.41 -8.45
N LEU A 73 4.42 -13.32 -8.91
CA LEU A 73 4.28 -12.79 -10.26
C LEU A 73 5.66 -12.51 -10.89
N THR A 74 5.78 -11.44 -11.67
CA THR A 74 6.98 -11.11 -12.44
C THR A 74 7.82 -10.04 -11.76
N PRO A 75 9.13 -9.94 -12.05
CA PRO A 75 9.98 -8.86 -11.55
C PRO A 75 9.46 -7.45 -11.88
N VAL A 76 8.79 -7.28 -13.02
CA VAL A 76 8.18 -5.99 -13.41
C VAL A 76 7.04 -5.61 -12.47
N ILE A 77 6.20 -6.58 -12.09
CA ILE A 77 5.09 -6.35 -11.16
C ILE A 77 5.62 -6.15 -9.73
N ALA A 78 6.69 -6.87 -9.35
CA ALA A 78 7.38 -6.61 -8.09
C ALA A 78 7.98 -5.21 -8.04
N ALA A 79 8.58 -4.74 -9.15
CA ALA A 79 9.08 -3.38 -9.25
C ALA A 79 7.94 -2.36 -9.06
N ARG A 80 6.77 -2.57 -9.68
CA ARG A 80 5.58 -1.74 -9.41
C ARG A 80 5.20 -1.76 -7.93
N ALA A 81 5.10 -2.95 -7.32
CA ALA A 81 4.77 -3.09 -5.91
C ALA A 81 5.77 -2.39 -4.96
N SER A 82 7.01 -2.13 -5.39
CA SER A 82 7.96 -1.32 -4.60
C SER A 82 7.47 0.11 -4.34
N ILE A 83 6.59 0.64 -5.20
CA ILE A 83 5.95 1.95 -5.01
C ILE A 83 5.05 1.96 -3.78
N HIS A 84 4.61 0.79 -3.27
CA HIS A 84 3.88 0.68 -2.02
C HIS A 84 4.66 1.23 -0.83
N ILE A 85 5.99 1.12 -0.86
CA ILE A 85 6.88 1.71 0.13
C ILE A 85 6.77 3.24 0.08
N VAL A 86 6.86 3.81 -1.12
CA VAL A 86 6.88 5.26 -1.34
C VAL A 86 5.56 5.91 -0.92
N PHE A 87 4.43 5.43 -1.47
CA PHE A 87 3.14 6.04 -1.14
C PHE A 87 2.70 5.70 0.30
N GLY A 88 3.09 4.53 0.83
CA GLY A 88 2.89 4.14 2.21
C GLY A 88 3.58 5.08 3.20
N VAL A 89 4.87 5.34 3.00
CA VAL A 89 5.65 6.27 3.84
C VAL A 89 5.09 7.69 3.73
N LEU A 90 4.81 8.18 2.51
CA LEU A 90 4.20 9.49 2.31
C LEU A 90 2.86 9.60 3.05
N GLY A 91 2.00 8.59 2.92
CA GLY A 91 0.70 8.56 3.58
C GLY A 91 0.82 8.61 5.10
N ALA A 92 1.78 7.87 5.67
CA ALA A 92 2.07 7.91 7.09
C ALA A 92 2.52 9.30 7.57
N LEU A 93 3.39 9.95 6.79
CA LEU A 93 3.88 11.29 7.05
C LEU A 93 2.77 12.36 6.97
N LEU A 94 1.81 12.20 6.06
CA LEU A 94 0.63 13.07 5.96
C LEU A 94 -0.30 12.88 7.16
N TYR A 95 -0.56 11.62 7.55
CA TYR A 95 -1.40 11.32 8.70
C TYR A 95 -0.81 11.84 10.01
N GLN A 96 0.51 11.72 10.20
CA GLN A 96 1.20 12.31 11.36
C GLN A 96 1.08 13.84 11.42
N ARG A 97 0.96 14.51 10.27
CA ARG A 97 0.70 15.95 10.17
C ARG A 97 -0.77 16.34 10.36
N GLY A 98 -1.63 15.38 10.72
CA GLY A 98 -3.03 15.65 11.05
C GLY A 98 -4.01 15.53 9.88
N ALA A 99 -3.56 15.07 8.70
CA ALA A 99 -4.47 14.79 7.60
C ALA A 99 -5.50 13.71 8.00
N LYS A 100 -6.76 13.90 7.60
CA LYS A 100 -7.82 12.91 7.83
C LYS A 100 -7.55 11.66 6.97
N PRO A 101 -7.98 10.46 7.39
CA PRO A 101 -7.74 9.21 6.65
C PRO A 101 -8.09 9.28 5.16
N TRP A 102 -9.23 9.86 4.79
CA TRP A 102 -9.63 9.98 3.39
C TRP A 102 -8.72 10.94 2.59
N GLN A 103 -8.19 12.00 3.23
CA GLN A 103 -7.26 12.94 2.60
C GLN A 103 -5.91 12.27 2.32
N VAL A 104 -5.46 11.41 3.23
CA VAL A 104 -4.24 10.62 3.04
C VAL A 104 -4.35 9.75 1.79
N PHE A 105 -5.49 9.05 1.62
CA PHE A 105 -5.71 8.21 0.44
C PHE A 105 -5.87 9.05 -0.83
N ALA A 106 -6.62 10.16 -0.79
CA ALA A 106 -6.77 11.05 -1.94
C ALA A 106 -5.44 11.62 -2.43
N VAL A 107 -4.53 12.02 -1.51
CA VAL A 107 -3.22 12.58 -1.87
C VAL A 107 -2.24 11.50 -2.32
N THR A 108 -2.29 10.30 -1.75
CA THR A 108 -1.37 9.21 -2.13
C THR A 108 -1.78 8.48 -3.41
N ALA A 109 -3.05 8.54 -3.81
CA ALA A 109 -3.56 7.94 -5.05
C ALA A 109 -2.79 8.37 -6.32
N PRO A 110 -2.56 9.67 -6.61
CA PRO A 110 -1.75 10.05 -7.78
C PRO A 110 -0.29 9.64 -7.66
N VAL A 111 0.30 9.68 -6.46
CA VAL A 111 1.69 9.24 -6.23
C VAL A 111 1.84 7.74 -6.49
N HIS A 112 0.86 6.96 -6.07
CA HIS A 112 0.79 5.53 -6.32
C HIS A 112 0.68 5.22 -7.81
N ALA A 113 -0.33 5.78 -8.48
CA ALA A 113 -0.59 5.55 -9.90
C ALA A 113 0.58 5.99 -10.79
N LEU A 114 1.12 7.19 -10.55
CA LEU A 114 2.25 7.70 -11.33
C LEU A 114 3.53 6.93 -11.02
N GLY A 115 3.79 6.57 -9.76
CA GLY A 115 4.96 5.78 -9.39
C GLY A 115 4.97 4.44 -10.12
N GLU A 116 3.86 3.71 -10.11
CA GLU A 116 3.77 2.42 -10.79
C GLU A 116 3.88 2.55 -12.31
N ALA A 117 3.27 3.59 -12.89
CA ALA A 117 3.36 3.87 -14.32
C ALA A 117 4.81 4.17 -14.74
N LEU A 118 5.53 5.00 -13.96
CA LEU A 118 6.91 5.36 -14.29
C LEU A 118 7.87 4.18 -14.15
N VAL A 119 7.65 3.30 -13.16
CA VAL A 119 8.53 2.14 -12.93
C VAL A 119 8.52 1.15 -14.08
N VAL A 120 7.45 1.05 -14.86
CA VAL A 120 7.40 0.08 -15.98
C VAL A 120 8.14 0.57 -17.24
N ILE A 121 8.39 1.88 -17.38
CA ILE A 121 8.99 2.45 -18.59
C ILE A 121 10.42 1.91 -18.84
N PRO A 122 11.33 1.84 -17.85
CA PRO A 122 12.67 1.26 -18.03
C PRO A 122 12.66 -0.21 -18.46
N PHE A 123 11.55 -0.93 -18.30
CA PHE A 123 11.39 -2.32 -18.75
C PHE A 123 10.90 -2.44 -20.20
N GLY A 124 10.82 -1.32 -20.95
CA GLY A 124 10.48 -1.30 -22.38
C GLY A 124 8.99 -1.14 -22.68
N TYR A 125 8.15 -0.85 -21.69
CA TYR A 125 6.72 -0.61 -21.91
C TYR A 125 6.46 0.80 -22.46
N THR A 126 5.52 0.92 -23.38
CA THR A 126 5.16 2.21 -24.01
C THR A 126 4.53 3.17 -23.00
N LEU A 127 4.58 4.48 -23.29
CA LEU A 127 3.90 5.49 -22.47
C LEU A 127 2.39 5.22 -22.37
N GLN A 128 1.78 4.67 -23.42
CA GLN A 128 0.37 4.27 -23.40
C GLN A 128 0.13 3.15 -22.39
N ALA A 129 0.93 2.08 -22.42
CA ALA A 129 0.82 0.99 -21.45
C ALA A 129 1.12 1.46 -20.02
N ALA A 130 2.12 2.34 -19.84
CA ALA A 130 2.48 2.91 -18.55
C ALA A 130 1.38 3.80 -17.97
N LEU A 131 0.96 4.84 -18.69
CA LEU A 131 0.05 5.86 -18.14
C LEU A 131 -1.42 5.42 -18.18
N VAL A 132 -1.84 4.75 -19.25
CA VAL A 132 -3.25 4.34 -19.41
C VAL A 132 -3.50 3.03 -18.70
N LEU A 133 -2.83 1.95 -19.11
CA LEU A 133 -3.10 0.62 -18.56
C LEU A 133 -2.67 0.52 -17.08
N VAL A 134 -1.42 0.88 -16.75
CA VAL A 134 -0.95 0.86 -15.36
C VAL A 134 -1.49 2.05 -14.58
N GLY A 135 -1.26 3.28 -15.02
CA GLY A 135 -1.64 4.48 -14.25
C GLY A 135 -3.15 4.55 -13.92
N VAL A 136 -4.02 4.44 -14.92
CA VAL A 136 -5.49 4.47 -14.67
C VAL A 136 -5.95 3.23 -13.92
N GLY A 137 -5.44 2.04 -14.30
CA GLY A 137 -5.76 0.79 -13.60
C GLY A 137 -5.43 0.84 -12.11
N THR A 138 -4.23 1.33 -11.78
CA THR A 138 -3.76 1.51 -10.40
C THR A 138 -4.56 2.55 -9.65
N LEU A 139 -4.99 3.63 -10.31
CA LEU A 139 -5.85 4.63 -9.67
C LEU A 139 -7.21 4.04 -9.28
N LEU A 140 -7.87 3.33 -10.18
CA LEU A 140 -9.16 2.66 -9.91
C LEU A 140 -9.00 1.62 -8.80
N HIS A 141 -7.97 0.80 -8.88
CA HIS A 141 -7.68 -0.23 -7.89
C HIS A 141 -7.37 0.38 -6.51
N HIS A 142 -6.61 1.47 -6.45
CA HIS A 142 -6.33 2.20 -5.21
C HIS A 142 -7.62 2.73 -4.58
N VAL A 143 -8.58 3.23 -5.37
CA VAL A 143 -9.86 3.71 -4.84
C VAL A 143 -10.65 2.57 -4.19
N VAL A 144 -10.72 1.40 -4.85
CA VAL A 144 -11.40 0.22 -4.29
C VAL A 144 -10.78 -0.20 -2.96
N ASP A 145 -9.45 -0.34 -2.93
CA ASP A 145 -8.74 -0.71 -1.70
C ASP A 145 -8.84 0.37 -0.62
N ALA A 146 -8.89 1.65 -0.98
CA ALA A 146 -9.07 2.76 -0.05
C ALA A 146 -10.45 2.72 0.63
N VAL A 147 -11.51 2.37 -0.10
CA VAL A 147 -12.84 2.18 0.48
C VAL A 147 -12.83 1.04 1.50
N ILE A 148 -12.19 -0.08 1.17
CA ILE A 148 -12.04 -1.22 2.09
C ILE A 148 -11.23 -0.80 3.33
N ALA A 149 -10.09 -0.13 3.14
CA ALA A 149 -9.22 0.32 4.21
C ALA A 149 -9.90 1.34 5.14
N LEU A 150 -10.66 2.30 4.59
CA LEU A 150 -11.46 3.24 5.40
C LEU A 150 -12.52 2.50 6.21
N SER A 151 -13.21 1.54 5.62
CA SER A 151 -14.23 0.75 6.31
C SER A 151 -13.63 -0.02 7.48
N LEU A 152 -12.50 -0.70 7.26
CA LEU A 152 -11.75 -1.41 8.30
C LEU A 152 -11.22 -0.47 9.38
N TYR A 153 -10.65 0.69 9.00
CA TYR A 153 -10.17 1.69 9.95
C TYR A 153 -11.28 2.14 10.92
N HIS A 154 -12.48 2.42 10.41
CA HIS A 154 -13.60 2.84 11.25
C HIS A 154 -14.11 1.70 12.15
N SER A 155 -14.20 0.48 11.62
CA SER A 155 -14.61 -0.70 12.38
C SER A 155 -13.63 -1.01 13.52
N LEU A 156 -12.32 -0.97 13.25
CA LEU A 156 -11.28 -1.17 14.25
C LEU A 156 -11.37 -0.14 15.37
N ARG A 157 -11.56 1.14 15.03
CA ARG A 157 -11.72 2.20 16.04
C ARG A 157 -12.97 2.04 16.89
N ARG A 158 -14.10 1.61 16.30
CA ARG A 158 -15.33 1.30 17.07
C ARG A 158 -15.14 0.12 18.01
N ALA A 159 -14.32 -0.86 17.63
CA ALA A 159 -13.95 -2.00 18.46
C ALA A 159 -12.87 -1.68 19.52
N GLY A 160 -12.45 -0.40 19.67
CA GLY A 160 -11.41 0.00 20.62
C GLY A 160 -9.98 -0.28 20.16
N VAL A 161 -9.78 -0.81 18.95
CA VAL A 161 -8.45 -0.99 18.35
C VAL A 161 -7.98 0.34 17.77
N SER A 162 -7.07 0.98 18.49
CA SER A 162 -6.38 2.16 17.96
C SER A 162 -5.24 1.70 17.04
N LEU A 163 -5.12 2.27 15.85
CA LEU A 163 -3.92 2.12 15.00
C LEU A 163 -2.94 3.28 15.22
N SER A 164 -3.43 4.40 15.75
CA SER A 164 -2.68 5.63 15.90
C SER A 164 -1.66 5.52 17.04
N ALA A 165 -0.38 5.57 16.70
CA ALA A 165 0.66 6.10 17.56
C ALA A 165 0.80 7.59 17.25
N ARG A 166 -0.20 8.41 17.64
CA ARG A 166 0.06 9.86 17.72
C ARG A 166 1.14 9.99 18.77
N HIS A 167 2.39 10.12 18.34
CA HIS A 167 3.44 10.62 19.19
C HIS A 167 2.95 12.00 19.59
N ALA A 168 2.56 12.15 20.86
CA ALA A 168 2.32 13.47 21.42
C ALA A 168 3.54 14.33 21.05
N PRO A 169 3.35 15.59 20.61
CA PRO A 169 4.47 16.49 20.48
C PRO A 169 5.22 16.49 21.81
N ARG A 170 6.52 16.18 21.76
CA ARG A 170 7.41 16.40 22.89
C ARG A 170 7.62 17.90 23.08
#